data_AF-W1NSG1-F1
#
_entry.id   AF-W1NSG1-F1
#
_cell.length_a   1.000
_cell.length_b   1.000
_cell.length_c   1.000
_cell.angle_alpha   90.00
_cell.angle_beta   90.00
_cell.angle_gamma   90.00
#
_symmetry.space_group_name_H-M   'P 1'
#
loop_
_entity.id
_entity.type
_entity.pdbx_description
1 polymer ?
#
loop_
_entity_poly.entity_id
_entity_poly.type
_entity_poly.pdbx_seq_one_letter_code
_entity_poly.pdbx_strand_id
1 'polypeptide(L)'
;MEASWSHYWIIVSSSAVDGYWILLVTWYNDEELISLPLLAIEQLLLSKKLLLQSEDEVFNFALKWARAKYPKLQERCDILCSKHIPLIRFPYMTTHMLKEILKCEDLEYGLISKVVLDAFLFKAEAPKKQQALMAERTYKFHHVKVLDWETPHNECIVLFDLRREECASLFPKGSIYSDWFHLRAHKFYLSAECKDQGNSSEFFGLHLGFEGIESVKVKFKFAGQLASRYLSYPDLSFTHTFTKKELYGWSNVFSISWSEFMKDNGPYFIDGVVHLRFEVAIIQ
;
A
#
# COMPACT_ATOMS: atom_id res chain seq x y z
N MET A 1 -19.12 -35.92 0.42
CA MET A 1 -17.91 -36.19 1.22
C MET A 1 -16.81 -36.53 0.23
N GLU A 2 -16.03 -35.55 -0.19
CA GLU A 2 -14.83 -35.75 -0.99
C GLU A 2 -13.75 -34.82 -0.45
N ALA A 3 -12.64 -35.42 -0.07
CA ALA A 3 -11.45 -34.75 0.42
C ALA A 3 -10.55 -34.38 -0.76
N SER A 4 -10.11 -33.12 -0.75
CA SER A 4 -8.72 -32.67 -1.00
C SER A 4 -7.91 -33.39 -2.07
N TRP A 5 -7.49 -32.66 -3.12
CA TRP A 5 -6.07 -32.48 -3.47
C TRP A 5 -5.84 -31.18 -4.26
N SER A 6 -5.14 -30.27 -3.59
CA SER A 6 -4.15 -29.28 -4.01
C SER A 6 -3.67 -29.33 -5.47
N HIS A 7 -3.72 -28.18 -6.16
CA HIS A 7 -2.71 -27.76 -7.14
C HIS A 7 -2.66 -26.22 -7.14
N TYR A 8 -1.88 -25.64 -6.21
CA TYR A 8 -1.50 -24.23 -6.26
C TYR A 8 -0.16 -24.12 -7.00
N TRP A 9 -0.17 -23.43 -8.13
CA TRP A 9 1.02 -23.17 -8.93
C TRP A 9 1.85 -22.06 -8.30
N ILE A 10 3.16 -22.29 -8.19
CA ILE A 10 4.16 -21.21 -8.17
C ILE A 10 4.12 -20.57 -9.56
N ILE A 11 3.66 -19.32 -9.69
CA ILE A 11 3.88 -18.56 -10.92
C ILE A 11 5.17 -17.76 -10.72
N VAL A 12 6.33 -18.39 -10.99
CA VAL A 12 7.51 -17.64 -11.44
C VAL A 12 7.24 -17.31 -12.91
N SER A 13 6.39 -16.33 -13.20
CA SER A 13 6.27 -15.86 -14.58
C SER A 13 7.36 -14.84 -14.81
N SER A 14 8.27 -15.18 -15.71
CA SER A 14 9.15 -14.23 -16.37
C SER A 14 8.37 -13.63 -17.54
N SER A 15 7.82 -12.43 -17.40
CA SER A 15 7.31 -11.68 -18.56
C SER A 15 8.35 -10.67 -19.01
N ALA A 16 8.64 -10.69 -20.32
CA ALA A 16 9.40 -9.62 -20.95
C ALA A 16 8.46 -8.45 -21.18
N VAL A 17 8.65 -7.38 -20.42
CA VAL A 17 8.09 -6.06 -20.74
C VAL A 17 9.29 -5.21 -21.16
N ASP A 18 9.32 -4.76 -22.41
CA ASP A 18 10.39 -3.95 -23.00
C ASP A 18 11.81 -4.53 -22.87
N GLY A 19 11.96 -5.85 -22.99
CA GLY A 19 13.27 -6.52 -22.99
C GLY A 19 13.89 -6.71 -21.59
N TYR A 20 13.16 -6.42 -20.51
CA TYR A 20 13.61 -6.65 -19.15
C TYR A 20 12.85 -7.80 -18.47
N TRP A 21 13.58 -8.73 -17.87
CA TRP A 21 13.01 -9.75 -16.99
C TRP A 21 12.53 -9.10 -15.67
N ILE A 22 11.28 -9.35 -15.28
CA ILE A 22 10.67 -8.91 -14.02
C ILE A 22 10.24 -10.17 -13.24
N LEU A 23 10.68 -10.28 -11.98
CA LEU A 23 10.28 -11.37 -11.08
C LEU A 23 9.05 -10.92 -10.27
N LEU A 24 7.89 -11.44 -10.63
CA LEU A 24 6.65 -11.33 -9.86
C LEU A 24 6.70 -12.30 -8.67
N VAL A 25 6.99 -11.82 -7.46
CA VAL A 25 6.86 -12.62 -6.23
C VAL A 25 5.62 -12.17 -5.48
N THR A 26 4.52 -12.89 -5.64
CA THR A 26 3.34 -12.78 -4.75
C THR A 26 3.49 -13.76 -3.60
N TRP A 27 3.45 -13.24 -2.38
CA TRP A 27 3.79 -13.91 -1.13
C TRP A 27 2.72 -14.91 -0.67
N TYR A 28 2.54 -15.99 -1.43
CA TYR A 28 1.54 -17.01 -1.12
C TYR A 28 2.13 -18.35 -0.70
N ASN A 29 3.46 -18.47 -0.60
CA ASN A 29 4.09 -19.67 -0.04
C ASN A 29 5.33 -19.32 0.80
N ASP A 30 5.10 -19.06 2.09
CA ASP A 30 6.16 -18.69 3.03
C ASP A 30 7.23 -19.78 3.18
N GLU A 31 6.88 -21.06 3.03
CA GLU A 31 7.79 -22.17 3.29
C GLU A 31 8.97 -22.23 2.31
N GLU A 32 8.72 -22.03 1.01
CA GLU A 32 9.77 -22.03 -0.01
C GLU A 32 10.69 -20.83 0.13
N LEU A 33 10.14 -19.65 0.41
CA LEU A 33 10.92 -18.43 0.64
C LEU A 33 11.73 -18.52 1.93
N ILE A 34 11.15 -19.09 2.99
CA ILE A 34 11.86 -19.36 4.25
C ILE A 34 13.00 -20.33 4.00
N SER A 35 12.88 -21.28 3.08
CA SER A 35 13.94 -22.25 2.79
C SER A 35 15.21 -21.63 2.18
N LEU A 36 15.11 -20.44 1.58
CA LEU A 36 16.20 -19.79 0.85
C LEU A 36 17.43 -19.47 1.72
N PRO A 37 18.64 -19.49 1.15
CA PRO A 37 19.86 -19.09 1.84
C PRO A 37 19.95 -17.56 2.00
N LEU A 38 20.76 -17.11 2.97
CA LEU A 38 20.93 -15.68 3.30
C LEU A 38 21.20 -14.80 2.09
N LEU A 39 22.12 -15.22 1.21
CA LEU A 39 22.48 -14.46 0.02
C LEU A 39 21.28 -14.23 -0.92
N ALA A 40 20.40 -15.22 -1.05
CA ALA A 40 19.20 -15.10 -1.88
C ALA A 40 18.20 -14.11 -1.26
N ILE A 41 18.08 -14.10 0.07
CA ILE A 41 17.25 -13.12 0.78
C ILE A 41 17.82 -11.72 0.67
N GLU A 42 19.14 -11.52 0.81
CA GLU A 42 19.76 -10.21 0.64
C GLU A 42 19.52 -9.66 -0.78
N GLN A 43 19.66 -10.50 -1.81
CA GLN A 43 19.38 -10.10 -3.20
C GLN A 43 17.90 -9.77 -3.43
N LEU A 44 17.00 -10.53 -2.79
CA LEU A 44 15.57 -10.24 -2.79
C LEU A 44 15.34 -8.88 -2.12
N LEU A 45 15.78 -8.69 -0.89
CA LEU A 45 15.64 -7.43 -0.15
C LEU A 45 16.32 -6.23 -0.84
N LEU A 46 17.31 -6.43 -1.72
CA LEU A 46 17.94 -5.38 -2.52
C LEU A 46 17.14 -5.03 -3.79
N SER A 47 16.46 -6.02 -4.39
CA SER A 47 15.80 -5.89 -5.69
C SER A 47 14.84 -4.70 -5.76
N LYS A 48 14.94 -3.93 -6.86
CA LYS A 48 14.03 -2.81 -7.13
C LYS A 48 12.72 -3.23 -7.80
N LYS A 49 12.65 -4.48 -8.29
CA LYS A 49 11.59 -5.01 -9.16
C LYS A 49 10.62 -5.95 -8.44
N LEU A 50 10.74 -6.09 -7.13
CA LEU A 50 9.82 -6.92 -6.37
C LEU A 50 8.50 -6.17 -6.17
N LEU A 51 7.42 -6.79 -6.61
CA LEU A 51 6.06 -6.31 -6.35
C LEU A 51 5.66 -6.65 -4.92
N LEU A 52 6.14 -5.82 -4.01
CA LEU A 52 5.87 -5.91 -2.57
C LEU A 52 4.61 -5.12 -2.23
N GLN A 53 3.91 -5.59 -1.19
CA GLN A 53 2.71 -4.93 -0.69
C GLN A 53 3.07 -3.60 -0.01
N SER A 54 4.04 -3.61 0.89
CA SER A 54 4.58 -2.43 1.60
C SER A 54 5.94 -2.78 2.21
N GLU A 55 6.71 -1.79 2.69
CA GLU A 55 7.95 -2.07 3.45
C GLU A 55 7.68 -2.70 4.84
N ASP A 56 6.45 -2.62 5.34
CA ASP A 56 6.04 -3.34 6.56
C ASP A 56 6.10 -4.86 6.34
N GLU A 57 5.62 -5.34 5.20
CA GLU A 57 5.70 -6.76 4.83
C GLU A 57 7.15 -7.22 4.63
N VAL A 58 8.00 -6.34 4.08
CA VAL A 58 9.45 -6.63 3.92
C VAL A 58 10.09 -6.87 5.29
N PHE A 59 9.79 -6.00 6.27
CA PHE A 59 10.29 -6.17 7.62
C PHE A 59 9.76 -7.44 8.28
N ASN A 60 8.45 -7.67 8.23
CA ASN A 60 7.81 -8.85 8.83
C ASN A 60 8.40 -10.15 8.29
N PHE A 61 8.70 -10.19 6.99
CA PHE A 61 9.37 -11.32 6.38
C PHE A 61 10.80 -11.50 6.83
N ALA A 62 11.60 -10.44 6.80
CA ALA A 62 13.00 -10.53 7.19
C ALA A 62 13.10 -11.06 8.62
N LEU A 63 12.18 -10.63 9.50
CA LEU A 63 12.02 -11.13 10.85
C LEU A 63 11.59 -12.61 10.88
N LYS A 64 10.56 -12.98 10.10
CA LYS A 64 10.05 -14.37 10.02
C LYS A 64 11.12 -15.34 9.51
N TRP A 65 11.81 -14.99 8.43
CA TRP A 65 12.91 -15.77 7.85
C TRP A 65 14.06 -15.91 8.85
N ALA A 66 14.44 -14.83 9.53
CA ALA A 66 15.55 -14.87 10.49
C ALA A 66 15.22 -15.75 11.71
N ARG A 67 13.98 -15.69 12.21
CA ARG A 67 13.49 -16.59 13.29
C ARG A 67 13.51 -18.06 12.88
N ALA A 68 13.17 -18.35 11.62
CA ALA A 68 13.17 -19.72 11.11
C ALA A 68 14.58 -20.27 10.88
N LYS A 69 15.53 -19.44 10.41
CA LYS A 69 16.90 -19.87 10.09
C LYS A 69 17.87 -19.81 11.26
N TYR A 70 17.64 -18.90 12.20
CA TYR A 70 18.52 -18.65 13.33
C TYR A 70 17.70 -18.72 14.64
N PRO A 71 17.52 -19.93 15.22
CA PRO A 71 16.75 -20.10 16.45
C PRO A 71 17.41 -19.41 17.65
N LYS A 72 18.74 -19.29 17.66
CA LYS A 72 19.48 -18.60 18.71
C LYS A 72 19.35 -17.09 18.57
N LEU A 73 18.96 -16.43 19.67
CA LEU A 73 18.72 -14.99 19.71
C LEU A 73 19.94 -14.19 19.25
N GLN A 74 21.14 -14.51 19.74
CA GLN A 74 22.35 -13.77 19.39
C GLN A 74 22.65 -13.80 17.89
N GLU A 75 22.69 -15.01 17.30
CA GLU A 75 22.94 -15.19 15.85
C GLU A 75 21.86 -14.49 15.01
N ARG A 76 20.61 -14.53 15.47
CA ARG A 76 19.49 -13.85 14.81
C ARG A 76 19.62 -12.34 14.86
N CYS A 77 19.94 -11.78 16.03
CA CYS A 77 20.18 -10.34 16.20
C CYS A 77 21.31 -9.88 15.28
N ASP A 78 22.42 -10.62 15.23
CA ASP A 78 23.58 -10.27 14.41
C ASP A 78 23.20 -10.24 12.91
N ILE A 79 22.47 -11.24 12.42
CA ILE A 79 22.03 -11.29 11.02
C ILE A 79 21.03 -10.18 10.70
N LEU A 80 20.02 -9.98 11.56
CA LEU A 80 19.03 -8.92 11.34
C LEU A 80 19.70 -7.54 11.30
N CYS A 81 20.49 -7.22 12.32
CA CYS A 81 21.11 -5.89 12.47
C CYS A 81 22.17 -5.61 11.39
N SER A 82 22.99 -6.59 11.03
CA SER A 82 24.09 -6.38 10.08
C SER A 82 23.72 -6.57 8.62
N LYS A 83 22.74 -7.44 8.31
CA LYS A 83 22.42 -7.83 6.92
C LYS A 83 21.07 -7.37 6.43
N HIS A 84 20.02 -7.41 7.26
CA HIS A 84 18.66 -7.16 6.79
C HIS A 84 18.20 -5.72 7.03
N ILE A 85 18.39 -5.19 8.24
CA ILE A 85 18.00 -3.83 8.61
C ILE A 85 18.54 -2.80 7.58
N PRO A 86 19.82 -2.86 7.13
CA PRO A 86 20.33 -1.90 6.15
C PRO A 86 19.64 -1.94 4.78
N LEU A 87 18.90 -3.02 4.47
CA LEU A 87 18.24 -3.24 3.18
C LEU A 87 16.75 -2.83 3.18
N ILE A 88 16.19 -2.61 4.37
CA ILE A 88 14.79 -2.22 4.57
C ILE A 88 14.68 -0.70 4.55
N ARG A 89 13.65 -0.17 3.88
CA ARG A 89 13.44 1.28 3.78
C ARG A 89 12.46 1.77 4.83
N PHE A 90 12.93 1.91 6.06
CA PHE A 90 12.14 2.40 7.21
C PHE A 90 11.34 3.69 6.96
N PRO A 91 11.84 4.71 6.22
CA PRO A 91 11.04 5.90 5.94
C PRO A 91 9.72 5.63 5.19
N TYR A 92 9.61 4.48 4.54
CA TYR A 92 8.44 4.04 3.77
C TYR A 92 7.53 3.08 4.54
N MET A 93 7.94 2.65 5.74
CA MET A 93 7.10 1.85 6.63
C MET A 93 5.97 2.72 7.23
N THR A 94 4.91 2.10 7.73
CA THR A 94 3.85 2.83 8.41
C THR A 94 4.34 3.38 9.75
N THR A 95 3.81 4.53 10.19
CA THR A 95 4.10 5.11 11.52
C THR A 95 3.79 4.11 12.64
N HIS A 96 2.74 3.30 12.46
CA HIS A 96 2.39 2.21 13.36
C HIS A 96 3.51 1.16 13.43
N MET A 97 3.94 0.63 12.28
CA MET A 97 5.00 -0.38 12.26
C MET A 97 6.31 0.15 12.83
N LEU A 98 6.68 1.40 12.53
CA LEU A 98 7.87 2.06 13.13
C LEU A 98 7.81 2.12 14.66
N LYS A 99 6.62 2.25 15.27
CA LYS A 99 6.44 2.16 16.73
C LYS A 99 6.52 0.72 17.24
N GLU A 100 6.00 -0.23 16.48
CA GLU A 100 6.00 -1.66 16.86
C GLU A 100 7.41 -2.25 16.83
N ILE A 101 8.25 -1.91 15.85
CA ILE A 101 9.62 -2.43 15.75
C ILE A 101 10.53 -2.02 16.92
N LEU A 102 10.23 -0.89 17.58
CA LEU A 102 10.95 -0.46 18.80
C LEU A 102 10.76 -1.45 19.97
N LYS A 103 9.72 -2.28 19.92
CA LYS A 103 9.41 -3.31 20.92
C LYS A 103 9.97 -4.69 20.54
N CYS A 104 10.65 -4.82 19.41
CA CYS A 104 11.13 -6.10 18.91
C CYS A 104 12.38 -6.57 19.69
N GLU A 105 12.27 -7.70 20.40
CA GLU A 105 13.38 -8.28 21.18
C GLU A 105 14.52 -8.85 20.31
N ASP A 106 14.25 -9.09 19.03
CA ASP A 106 15.24 -9.65 18.08
C ASP A 106 16.14 -8.56 17.47
N LEU A 107 16.02 -7.31 17.92
CA LEU A 107 16.75 -6.16 17.40
C LEU A 107 17.50 -5.44 18.51
N GLU A 108 18.68 -4.90 18.15
CA GLU A 108 19.43 -4.05 19.05
C GLU A 108 18.73 -2.68 19.18
N TYR A 109 18.34 -2.33 20.41
CA TYR A 109 17.60 -1.09 20.68
C TYR A 109 18.34 0.16 20.21
N GLY A 110 19.67 0.22 20.38
CA GLY A 110 20.48 1.37 19.97
C GLY A 110 20.46 1.60 18.46
N LEU A 111 20.50 0.54 17.67
CA LEU A 111 20.42 0.61 16.21
C LEU A 111 19.00 0.97 15.76
N ILE A 112 17.99 0.26 16.27
CA ILE A 112 16.61 0.42 15.77
C ILE A 112 16.01 1.76 16.16
N SER A 113 16.33 2.29 17.35
CA SER A 113 15.88 3.62 17.77
C SER A 113 16.39 4.72 16.84
N LYS A 114 17.67 4.66 16.44
CA LYS A 114 18.24 5.59 15.47
C LYS A 114 17.54 5.51 14.12
N VAL A 115 17.37 4.31 13.59
CA VAL A 115 16.71 4.07 12.30
C VAL A 115 15.25 4.56 12.29
N VAL A 116 14.51 4.33 13.39
CA VAL A 116 13.13 4.80 13.55
C VAL A 116 13.06 6.32 13.65
N LEU A 117 13.97 6.94 14.40
CA LEU A 117 14.04 8.40 14.51
C LEU A 117 14.35 9.05 13.15
N ASP A 118 15.29 8.49 12.40
CA ASP A 118 15.62 8.96 11.04
C ASP A 118 14.40 8.83 10.10
N ALA A 119 13.65 7.73 10.22
CA ALA A 119 12.42 7.52 9.45
C ALA A 119 11.31 8.52 9.82
N PHE A 120 11.11 8.82 11.10
CA PHE A 120 10.15 9.85 11.54
C PHE A 120 10.56 11.24 11.07
N LEU A 121 11.85 11.57 11.16
CA LEU A 121 12.37 12.85 10.69
C LEU A 121 12.12 13.01 9.18
N PHE A 122 12.41 11.98 8.38
CA PHE A 122 12.11 11.97 6.95
C PHE A 122 10.61 12.18 6.66
N LYS A 123 9.73 11.51 7.40
CA LYS A 123 8.27 11.66 7.24
C LYS A 123 7.79 13.06 7.61
N ALA A 124 8.46 13.74 8.54
CA ALA A 124 8.18 15.12 8.92
C ALA A 124 8.71 16.17 7.92
N GLU A 125 9.61 15.80 7.00
CA GLU A 125 10.12 16.72 5.97
C GLU A 125 9.09 17.10 4.92
N ALA A 126 9.27 18.27 4.31
CA ALA A 126 8.37 18.79 3.27
C ALA A 126 8.33 17.86 2.02
N PRO A 127 7.15 17.70 1.36
CA PRO A 127 6.96 16.73 0.27
C PRO A 127 7.97 16.81 -0.89
N LYS A 128 8.43 18.02 -1.23
CA LYS A 128 9.43 18.24 -2.30
C LYS A 128 10.82 17.69 -1.95
N LYS A 129 11.19 17.66 -0.66
CA LYS A 129 12.46 17.09 -0.19
C LYS A 129 12.39 15.56 -0.12
N GLN A 130 11.23 15.03 0.26
CA GLN A 130 10.95 13.60 0.23
C GLN A 130 11.16 13.04 -1.17
N GLN A 131 10.62 13.71 -2.21
CA GLN A 131 10.70 13.30 -3.62
C GLN A 131 12.12 13.26 -4.19
N ALA A 132 13.01 14.19 -3.81
CA ALA A 132 14.39 14.24 -4.28
C ALA A 132 15.29 13.14 -3.69
N LEU A 133 14.89 12.55 -2.56
CA LEU A 133 15.62 11.49 -1.85
C LEU A 133 15.06 10.08 -2.17
N MET A 134 14.02 9.98 -3.02
CA MET A 134 13.38 8.71 -3.35
C MET A 134 14.21 7.92 -4.37
N ALA A 135 14.93 6.90 -3.91
CA ALA A 135 15.34 5.80 -4.79
C ALA A 135 14.14 4.86 -5.01
N GLU A 136 13.34 5.08 -6.06
CA GLU A 136 12.11 4.35 -6.34
C GLU A 136 12.33 2.80 -6.39
N ARG A 137 11.51 2.08 -5.61
CA ARG A 137 11.17 0.65 -5.79
C ARG A 137 9.77 0.58 -6.39
N THR A 138 9.52 -0.38 -7.26
CA THR A 138 8.20 -0.58 -7.86
C THR A 138 7.30 -1.35 -6.87
N TYR A 139 6.58 -0.63 -6.00
CA TYR A 139 5.61 -1.25 -5.10
C TYR A 139 4.32 -1.58 -5.86
N LYS A 140 3.62 -2.63 -5.42
CA LYS A 140 2.30 -2.99 -5.98
C LYS A 140 1.19 -2.06 -5.45
N PHE A 141 1.46 -1.37 -4.34
CA PHE A 141 0.52 -0.49 -3.66
C PHE A 141 1.11 0.91 -3.54
N HIS A 142 0.23 1.89 -3.66
CA HIS A 142 0.59 3.29 -3.60
C HIS A 142 0.55 3.78 -2.16
N HIS A 143 1.63 4.45 -1.75
CA HIS A 143 1.73 4.99 -0.41
C HIS A 143 0.70 6.10 -0.19
N VAL A 144 0.04 6.06 0.97
CA VAL A 144 -0.99 7.04 1.33
C VAL A 144 -0.54 7.84 2.54
N LYS A 145 -0.78 9.15 2.49
CA LYS A 145 -0.66 10.03 3.66
C LYS A 145 -1.96 9.98 4.45
N VAL A 146 -1.88 9.45 5.67
CA VAL A 146 -2.97 9.46 6.63
C VAL A 146 -2.75 10.61 7.60
N LEU A 147 -3.73 11.51 7.70
CA LEU A 147 -3.77 12.57 8.68
C LEU A 147 -4.70 12.12 9.81
N ASP A 148 -4.08 11.71 10.91
CA ASP A 148 -4.76 11.38 12.17
C ASP A 148 -4.76 12.60 13.08
N TRP A 149 -5.88 12.85 13.75
CA TRP A 149 -5.99 13.90 14.76
C TRP A 149 -5.52 13.35 16.13
N GLU A 150 -4.82 14.17 16.94
CA GLU A 150 -4.09 13.77 18.17
C GLU A 150 -4.95 13.25 19.36
N THR A 151 -6.25 13.04 19.16
CA THR A 151 -7.22 12.50 20.15
C THR A 151 -8.08 11.42 19.48
N PRO A 152 -8.82 10.52 20.18
CA PRO A 152 -9.43 9.34 19.54
C PRO A 152 -10.65 9.76 18.71
N HIS A 153 -10.38 10.32 17.54
CA HIS A 153 -11.37 10.59 16.53
C HIS A 153 -11.70 9.27 15.85
N ASN A 154 -12.99 9.02 15.66
CA ASN A 154 -13.44 7.89 14.87
C ASN A 154 -13.18 8.12 13.39
N GLU A 155 -12.43 9.15 13.01
CA GLU A 155 -12.27 9.65 11.66
C GLU A 155 -10.80 9.87 11.33
N CYS A 156 -10.45 9.63 10.06
CA CYS A 156 -9.16 9.96 9.49
C CYS A 156 -9.35 10.53 8.07
N ILE A 157 -8.34 11.29 7.62
CA ILE A 157 -8.26 11.77 6.24
C ILE A 157 -7.12 11.03 5.55
N VAL A 158 -7.41 10.46 4.39
CA VAL A 158 -6.54 9.55 3.66
C VAL A 158 -6.34 10.15 2.27
N LEU A 159 -5.10 10.54 1.95
CA LEU A 159 -4.72 11.18 0.68
C LEU A 159 -4.10 10.16 -0.27
N PHE A 160 -4.69 10.03 -1.46
CA PHE A 160 -4.37 8.98 -2.43
C PHE A 160 -4.07 9.59 -3.79
N ASP A 161 -2.84 10.08 -3.95
CA ASP A 161 -2.40 10.75 -5.16
C ASP A 161 -1.93 9.74 -6.20
N LEU A 162 -2.36 9.93 -7.45
CA LEU A 162 -1.97 9.07 -8.58
C LEU A 162 -1.42 9.93 -9.72
N ARG A 163 -0.28 9.53 -10.29
CA ARG A 163 0.29 10.16 -11.48
C ARG A 163 -0.55 9.80 -12.71
N ARG A 164 -0.51 10.67 -13.73
CA ARG A 164 -1.23 10.45 -14.99
C ARG A 164 -0.86 9.13 -15.65
N GLU A 165 0.41 8.74 -15.62
CA GLU A 165 0.89 7.48 -16.19
C GLU A 165 0.33 6.25 -15.44
N GLU A 166 0.17 6.39 -14.12
CA GLU A 166 -0.40 5.36 -13.26
C GLU A 166 -1.91 5.23 -13.52
N CYS A 167 -2.61 6.36 -13.64
CA CYS A 167 -3.99 6.36 -14.11
C CYS A 167 -4.10 5.69 -15.49
N ALA A 168 -3.26 6.06 -16.45
CA ALA A 168 -3.29 5.46 -17.80
C ALA A 168 -3.13 3.93 -17.78
N SER A 169 -2.33 3.39 -16.85
CA SER A 169 -2.12 1.94 -16.69
C SER A 169 -3.36 1.16 -16.24
N LEU A 170 -4.38 1.85 -15.70
CA LEU A 170 -5.64 1.23 -15.30
C LEU A 170 -6.52 0.87 -16.51
N PHE A 171 -6.35 1.54 -17.66
CA PHE A 171 -7.21 1.32 -18.83
C PHE A 171 -6.87 0.01 -19.55
N PRO A 172 -7.88 -0.75 -20.06
CA PRO A 172 -9.32 -0.54 -19.92
C PRO A 172 -9.92 -1.20 -18.67
N LYS A 173 -9.18 -2.12 -18.04
CA LYS A 173 -9.62 -2.88 -16.86
C LYS A 173 -8.42 -3.14 -15.96
N GLY A 174 -8.26 -2.29 -14.96
CA GLY A 174 -7.12 -2.31 -14.04
C GLY A 174 -7.51 -1.67 -12.73
N SER A 175 -6.74 -2.00 -11.69
CA SER A 175 -6.91 -1.48 -10.34
C SER A 175 -5.55 -1.14 -9.75
N ILE A 176 -5.47 0.00 -9.06
CA ILE A 176 -4.37 0.41 -8.20
C ILE A 176 -4.91 0.47 -6.78
N TYR A 177 -4.18 -0.12 -5.85
CA TYR A 177 -4.57 -0.20 -4.45
C TYR A 177 -3.63 0.64 -3.60
N SER A 178 -4.14 1.24 -2.53
CA SER A 178 -3.29 1.89 -1.55
C SER A 178 -2.66 0.91 -0.56
N ASP A 179 -1.59 1.35 0.10
CA ASP A 179 -1.20 0.75 1.38
C ASP A 179 -2.41 0.65 2.32
N TRP A 180 -2.34 -0.35 3.20
CA TRP A 180 -3.31 -0.47 4.27
C TRP A 180 -3.15 0.68 5.26
N PHE A 181 -4.27 1.20 5.73
CA PHE A 181 -4.33 2.15 6.83
C PHE A 181 -5.24 1.63 7.93
N HIS A 182 -4.97 2.06 9.15
CA HIS A 182 -5.73 1.66 10.32
C HIS A 182 -6.60 2.82 10.80
N LEU A 183 -7.85 2.51 11.12
CA LEU A 183 -8.72 3.43 11.85
C LEU A 183 -9.28 2.66 13.05
N ARG A 184 -8.84 3.04 14.25
CA ARG A 184 -8.92 2.20 15.46
C ARG A 184 -8.28 0.83 15.20
N ALA A 185 -8.94 -0.26 15.59
CA ALA A 185 -8.46 -1.63 15.38
C ALA A 185 -8.77 -2.20 13.97
N HIS A 186 -9.40 -1.42 13.10
CA HIS A 186 -9.88 -1.88 11.80
C HIS A 186 -8.90 -1.52 10.70
N LYS A 187 -8.71 -2.44 9.74
CA LYS A 187 -7.76 -2.32 8.64
C LYS A 187 -8.51 -2.02 7.34
N PHE A 188 -8.14 -0.93 6.69
CA PHE A 188 -8.75 -0.44 5.46
C PHE A 188 -7.69 -0.22 4.37
N TYR A 189 -8.12 -0.14 3.13
CA TYR A 189 -7.30 0.21 1.96
C TYR A 189 -8.18 0.91 0.93
N LEU A 190 -7.59 1.60 -0.04
CA LEU A 190 -8.28 2.25 -1.14
C LEU A 190 -8.03 1.49 -2.43
N SER A 191 -8.99 1.56 -3.36
CA SER A 191 -8.86 1.04 -4.72
C SER A 191 -9.30 2.10 -5.73
N ALA A 192 -8.42 2.46 -6.66
CA ALA A 192 -8.75 3.19 -7.87
C ALA A 192 -8.82 2.23 -9.04
N GLU A 193 -9.91 2.28 -9.81
CA GLU A 193 -10.20 1.27 -10.84
C GLU A 193 -10.70 1.92 -12.13
N CYS A 194 -10.31 1.33 -13.26
CA CYS A 194 -11.01 1.51 -14.52
C CYS A 194 -12.03 0.40 -14.67
N LYS A 195 -13.33 0.73 -14.61
CA LYS A 195 -14.42 -0.24 -14.75
C LYS A 195 -15.36 0.13 -15.88
N ASP A 196 -15.81 -0.89 -16.63
CA ASP A 196 -16.97 -0.76 -17.51
C ASP A 196 -18.26 -0.91 -16.68
N GLN A 197 -19.31 -0.14 -17.01
CA GLN A 197 -20.67 -0.35 -16.49
C GLN A 197 -21.54 -1.12 -17.49
N GLY A 198 -20.98 -2.09 -18.23
CA GLY A 198 -21.71 -2.92 -19.19
C GLY A 198 -22.19 -2.22 -20.48
N ASN A 199 -22.13 -0.88 -20.56
CA ASN A 199 -22.62 -0.07 -21.68
C ASN A 199 -21.51 0.59 -22.51
N SER A 200 -20.37 -0.08 -22.70
CA SER A 200 -19.29 0.36 -23.61
C SER A 200 -18.56 1.66 -23.22
N SER A 201 -18.72 2.14 -22.00
CA SER A 201 -17.97 3.29 -21.47
C SER A 201 -17.23 2.90 -20.20
N GLU A 202 -15.93 3.19 -20.17
CA GLU A 202 -15.08 3.04 -19.00
C GLU A 202 -15.14 4.30 -18.14
N PHE A 203 -15.08 4.11 -16.82
CA PHE A 203 -15.14 5.18 -15.84
C PHE A 203 -14.08 5.01 -14.76
N PHE A 204 -13.67 6.13 -14.20
CA PHE A 204 -12.74 6.16 -13.06
C PHE A 204 -13.53 5.96 -11.75
N GLY A 205 -13.31 4.81 -11.11
CA GLY A 205 -13.96 4.43 -9.88
C GLY A 205 -13.03 4.49 -8.67
N LEU A 206 -13.60 4.82 -7.50
CA LEU A 206 -12.91 4.78 -6.20
C LEU A 206 -13.70 4.00 -5.18
N HIS A 207 -12.99 3.17 -4.43
CA HIS A 207 -13.60 2.29 -3.43
C HIS A 207 -12.77 2.24 -2.15
N LEU A 208 -13.47 2.11 -1.03
CA LEU A 208 -12.91 1.80 0.27
C LEU A 208 -13.01 0.29 0.49
N GLY A 209 -11.87 -0.34 0.70
CA GLY A 209 -11.73 -1.73 1.05
C GLY A 209 -11.58 -1.91 2.55
N PHE A 210 -12.19 -2.97 3.08
CA PHE A 210 -12.05 -3.39 4.46
C PHE A 210 -11.63 -4.85 4.50
N GLU A 211 -10.76 -5.20 5.45
CA GLU A 211 -10.43 -6.59 5.75
C GLU A 211 -10.40 -6.78 7.27
N GLY A 212 -11.41 -7.46 7.80
CA GLY A 212 -11.55 -7.75 9.21
C GLY A 212 -12.58 -8.84 9.47
N ILE A 213 -12.63 -9.30 10.73
CA ILE A 213 -13.50 -10.39 11.18
C ILE A 213 -14.80 -9.83 11.78
N GLU A 214 -14.70 -8.70 12.48
CA GLU A 214 -15.84 -8.00 13.06
C GLU A 214 -16.45 -7.03 12.05
N SER A 215 -17.76 -6.84 12.13
CA SER A 215 -18.42 -5.86 11.30
C SER A 215 -18.18 -4.45 11.81
N VAL A 216 -17.96 -3.52 10.88
CA VAL A 216 -17.74 -2.10 11.19
C VAL A 216 -18.60 -1.23 10.31
N LYS A 217 -19.35 -0.33 10.94
CA LYS A 217 -20.14 0.68 10.23
C LYS A 217 -19.29 1.92 10.00
N VAL A 218 -19.18 2.33 8.75
CA VAL A 218 -18.28 3.40 8.31
C VAL A 218 -19.06 4.39 7.45
N LYS A 219 -18.95 5.68 7.79
CA LYS A 219 -19.27 6.78 6.91
C LYS A 219 -17.99 7.15 6.16
N PHE A 220 -18.05 7.31 4.85
CA PHE A 220 -16.90 7.83 4.12
C PHE A 220 -17.32 8.72 2.96
N LYS A 221 -16.44 9.63 2.56
CA LYS A 221 -16.67 10.60 1.49
C LYS A 221 -15.44 10.75 0.62
N PHE A 222 -15.67 10.91 -0.68
CA PHE A 222 -14.63 11.21 -1.66
C PHE A 222 -14.57 12.70 -1.98
N ALA A 223 -13.36 13.22 -2.13
CA ALA A 223 -13.10 14.53 -2.69
C ALA A 223 -11.91 14.45 -3.66
N GLY A 224 -11.99 15.20 -4.75
CA GLY A 224 -10.91 15.33 -5.73
C GLY A 224 -10.47 16.78 -5.84
N GLN A 225 -9.17 17.02 -6.01
CA GLN A 225 -8.69 18.37 -6.31
C GLN A 225 -8.77 18.65 -7.81
N LEU A 226 -9.37 19.77 -8.19
CA LEU A 226 -9.22 20.34 -9.53
C LEU A 226 -8.19 21.47 -9.52
N ALA A 227 -7.59 21.72 -10.68
CA ALA A 227 -6.66 22.83 -10.91
C ALA A 227 -7.22 24.20 -10.46
N SER A 228 -8.53 24.39 -10.44
CA SER A 228 -9.19 25.65 -10.05
C SER A 228 -9.83 25.67 -8.66
N ARG A 229 -10.08 24.50 -8.03
CA ARG A 229 -10.77 24.38 -6.72
C ARG A 229 -10.74 22.94 -6.20
N TYR A 230 -10.94 22.75 -4.89
CA TYR A 230 -11.32 21.43 -4.38
C TYR A 230 -12.77 21.09 -4.80
N LEU A 231 -12.97 19.99 -5.52
CA LEU A 231 -14.28 19.38 -5.65
C LEU A 231 -14.50 18.46 -4.46
N SER A 232 -15.19 19.00 -3.46
CA SER A 232 -15.95 18.13 -2.57
C SER A 232 -17.17 17.64 -3.34
N TYR A 233 -17.36 16.32 -3.42
CA TYR A 233 -18.58 15.71 -3.94
C TYR A 233 -19.49 15.38 -2.75
N PRO A 234 -20.33 16.31 -2.25
CA PRO A 234 -21.23 16.02 -1.13
C PRO A 234 -22.15 14.83 -1.41
N ASP A 235 -22.47 14.57 -2.69
CA ASP A 235 -23.33 13.47 -3.13
C ASP A 235 -22.64 12.11 -3.13
N LEU A 236 -21.32 12.05 -2.90
CA LEU A 236 -20.52 10.82 -2.77
C LEU A 236 -20.17 10.51 -1.31
N SER A 237 -21.06 10.86 -0.38
CA SER A 237 -21.00 10.43 1.02
C SER A 237 -21.72 9.09 1.17
N PHE A 238 -21.00 8.06 1.56
CA PHE A 238 -21.53 6.72 1.77
C PHE A 238 -21.63 6.41 3.26
N THR A 239 -22.56 5.54 3.63
CA THR A 239 -22.60 4.89 4.93
C THR A 239 -22.82 3.41 4.69
N HIS A 240 -21.84 2.60 5.06
CA HIS A 240 -21.84 1.17 4.79
C HIS A 240 -21.40 0.37 6.02
N THR A 241 -21.95 -0.82 6.18
CA THR A 241 -21.50 -1.78 7.20
C THR A 241 -20.69 -2.87 6.51
N PHE A 242 -19.37 -2.81 6.70
CA PHE A 242 -18.47 -3.85 6.22
C PHE A 242 -18.53 -5.04 7.19
N THR A 243 -18.54 -6.27 6.66
CA THR A 243 -18.70 -7.49 7.50
C THR A 243 -17.59 -8.52 7.35
N LYS A 244 -16.83 -8.47 6.25
CA LYS A 244 -15.71 -9.35 5.90
C LYS A 244 -14.77 -8.60 4.94
N LYS A 245 -13.92 -9.30 4.19
CA LYS A 245 -13.21 -8.73 3.05
C LYS A 245 -14.21 -8.24 2.00
N GLU A 246 -14.32 -6.92 1.88
CA GLU A 246 -15.28 -6.28 0.99
C GLU A 246 -14.69 -4.98 0.45
N LEU A 247 -15.14 -4.60 -0.74
CA LEU A 247 -14.79 -3.37 -1.42
C LEU A 247 -16.08 -2.63 -1.77
N TYR A 248 -16.24 -1.40 -1.26
CA TYR A 248 -17.46 -0.61 -1.45
C TYR A 248 -17.12 0.82 -1.85
N GLY A 249 -17.85 1.39 -2.81
CA GLY A 249 -17.52 2.69 -3.37
C GLY A 249 -18.33 3.05 -4.60
N TRP A 250 -17.75 3.88 -5.47
CA TRP A 250 -18.43 4.46 -6.61
C TRP A 250 -17.62 4.30 -7.90
N SER A 251 -18.27 3.83 -8.97
CA SER A 251 -17.58 3.47 -10.22
C SER A 251 -17.34 4.64 -11.17
N ASN A 252 -17.97 5.81 -10.96
CA ASN A 252 -17.77 6.99 -11.80
C ASN A 252 -17.68 8.26 -10.94
N VAL A 253 -16.54 8.45 -10.26
CA VAL A 253 -16.35 9.52 -9.26
C VAL A 253 -16.40 10.90 -9.90
N PHE A 254 -15.85 11.06 -11.09
CA PHE A 254 -15.79 12.35 -11.77
C PHE A 254 -17.04 12.65 -12.61
N SER A 255 -17.98 11.71 -12.71
CA SER A 255 -19.19 11.82 -13.53
C SER A 255 -18.91 12.11 -15.02
N ILE A 256 -17.79 11.59 -15.52
CA ILE A 256 -17.33 11.73 -16.91
C ILE A 256 -16.70 10.41 -17.37
N SER A 257 -16.62 10.19 -18.68
CA SER A 257 -15.96 9.01 -19.24
C SER A 257 -14.45 9.04 -18.98
N TRP A 258 -13.83 7.86 -19.01
CA TRP A 258 -12.39 7.69 -18.89
C TRP A 258 -11.61 8.56 -19.90
N SER A 259 -12.05 8.59 -21.15
CA SER A 259 -11.40 9.36 -22.22
C SER A 259 -11.41 10.87 -21.93
N GLU A 260 -12.49 11.41 -21.36
CA GLU A 260 -12.54 12.83 -20.99
C GLU A 260 -11.74 13.10 -19.72
N PHE A 261 -11.70 12.15 -18.78
CA PHE A 261 -10.87 12.25 -17.56
C PHE A 261 -9.37 12.33 -17.91
N MET A 262 -8.90 11.47 -18.83
CA MET A 262 -7.49 11.36 -19.23
C MET A 262 -7.01 12.42 -20.23
N LYS A 263 -7.84 13.40 -20.62
CA LYS A 263 -7.49 14.43 -21.60
C LYS A 263 -6.32 15.30 -21.12
N ASP A 264 -5.39 15.64 -22.01
CA ASP A 264 -4.15 16.36 -21.64
C ASP A 264 -4.43 17.72 -20.97
N ASN A 265 -5.45 18.44 -21.45
CA ASN A 265 -5.86 19.74 -20.89
C ASN A 265 -7.03 19.63 -19.89
N GLY A 266 -7.25 18.45 -19.32
CA GLY A 266 -8.28 18.22 -18.31
C GLY A 266 -7.94 18.88 -16.96
N PRO A 267 -8.92 19.39 -16.20
CA PRO A 267 -8.66 20.08 -14.94
C PRO A 267 -8.30 19.16 -13.76
N TYR A 268 -8.28 17.84 -13.97
CA TYR A 268 -8.14 16.81 -12.93
C TYR A 268 -6.69 16.50 -12.56
N PHE A 269 -5.76 16.71 -13.49
CA PHE A 269 -4.33 16.48 -13.26
C PHE A 269 -3.62 17.81 -13.04
N ILE A 270 -3.17 18.05 -11.81
CA ILE A 270 -2.38 19.22 -11.43
C ILE A 270 -0.93 18.78 -11.40
N ASP A 271 -0.07 19.40 -12.21
CA ASP A 271 1.32 18.99 -12.39
C ASP A 271 1.48 17.49 -12.71
N GLY A 272 0.53 16.93 -13.47
CA GLY A 272 0.52 15.51 -13.85
C GLY A 272 -0.02 14.55 -12.80
N VAL A 273 -0.57 15.03 -11.69
CA VAL A 273 -1.09 14.22 -10.58
C VAL A 273 -2.57 14.49 -10.34
N VAL A 274 -3.37 13.44 -10.16
CA VAL A 274 -4.71 13.57 -9.61
C VAL A 274 -4.64 13.41 -8.10
N HIS A 275 -5.12 14.42 -7.36
CA HIS A 275 -5.11 14.40 -5.91
C HIS A 275 -6.47 13.96 -5.37
N LEU A 276 -6.50 12.81 -4.70
CA LEU A 276 -7.71 12.24 -4.15
C LEU A 276 -7.67 12.28 -2.63
N ARG A 277 -8.81 12.59 -2.01
CA ARG A 277 -8.97 12.67 -0.57
C ARG A 277 -10.18 11.86 -0.13
N PHE A 278 -9.95 11.03 0.87
CA PHE A 278 -10.96 10.19 1.50
C PHE A 278 -11.12 10.65 2.94
N GLU A 279 -12.33 11.03 3.30
CA GLU A 279 -12.71 11.21 4.70
C GLU A 279 -13.37 9.91 5.14
N VAL A 280 -12.83 9.23 6.15
CA VAL A 280 -13.34 7.94 6.62
C VAL A 280 -13.66 8.06 8.10
N ALA A 281 -14.85 7.66 8.52
CA ALA A 281 -15.31 7.75 9.90
C ALA A 281 -16.09 6.51 10.35
N ILE A 282 -15.70 5.88 11.46
CA ILE A 282 -16.43 4.79 12.11
C ILE A 282 -17.64 5.38 12.85
N ILE A 283 -18.83 4.89 12.51
CA ILE A 283 -20.09 5.24 13.17
C ILE A 283 -20.39 4.15 14.21
N GLN A 284 -20.63 4.55 15.46
CA GLN A 284 -21.11 3.65 16.50
C GLN A 284 -22.63 3.46 16.40
#